data_AF-D0UMQ2-F1
#
_entry.id   AF-D0UMQ2-F1
#
_cell.length_a   1.000
_cell.length_b   1.000
_cell.length_c   1.000
_cell.angle_alpha   90.00
_cell.angle_beta   90.00
_cell.angle_gamma   90.00
#
_symmetry.space_group_name_H-M   'P 1'
#
loop_
_entity.id
_entity.type
_entity.pdbx_description
1 polymer ?
#
loop_
_entity_poly.entity_id
_entity_poly.type
_entity_poly.pdbx_seq_one_letter_code
_entity_poly.pdbx_strand_id
1 'polypeptide(L)'
;GRSCLIPNQGYLSEAGASLVDQKLQLNIVPKTKVVKLVSETFNYLRIDRQKSRVKQVVQEHFPTVGRHFHRIGLPPKIGSFQLFVDGYKDADYWLRRFETEPPPASVKKHFQQQFERLVVLDYINRNTDRGNDNWLIKYEPSNVEPNDNDEDWSVVKPGEIKLAAIDNGLA
;
A
#
# COMPACT_ATOMS: atom_id res chain seq x y z
N GLY A 1 -19.88 -4.17 11.47
CA GLY A 1 -19.40 -3.40 10.29
C GLY A 1 -20.02 -2.02 10.33
N ARG A 2 -19.47 -1.05 9.58
CA ARG A 2 -20.06 0.29 9.45
C ARG A 2 -21.29 0.19 8.55
N SER A 3 -22.44 0.70 9.01
CA SER A 3 -23.73 0.56 8.31
C SER A 3 -23.79 1.34 7.00
N CYS A 4 -22.95 2.36 6.82
CA CYS A 4 -22.85 3.16 5.60
C CYS A 4 -21.95 2.54 4.51
N LEU A 5 -21.26 1.43 4.78
CA LEU A 5 -20.35 0.78 3.82
C LEU A 5 -20.94 -0.53 3.31
N ILE A 6 -20.71 -0.82 2.03
CA ILE A 6 -21.16 -2.08 1.42
C ILE A 6 -20.36 -3.25 2.02
N PRO A 7 -21.03 -4.30 2.53
CA PRO A 7 -20.34 -5.45 3.12
C PRO A 7 -19.38 -6.14 2.16
N ASN A 8 -18.20 -6.52 2.67
CA ASN A 8 -17.21 -7.35 1.97
C ASN A 8 -16.66 -6.76 0.66
N GLN A 9 -16.67 -5.43 0.51
CA GLN A 9 -16.12 -4.72 -0.64
C GLN A 9 -14.86 -3.88 -0.33
N GLY A 10 -14.24 -4.07 0.84
CA GLY A 10 -13.06 -3.27 1.22
C GLY A 10 -11.92 -3.35 0.20
N TYR A 11 -11.68 -4.53 -0.41
CA TYR A 11 -10.66 -4.68 -1.46
C TYR A 11 -10.97 -3.89 -2.75
N LEU A 12 -12.25 -3.61 -3.03
CA LEU A 12 -12.65 -2.74 -4.14
C LEU A 12 -12.44 -1.27 -3.77
N SER A 13 -12.73 -0.90 -2.52
CA SER A 13 -12.46 0.45 -2.00
C SER A 13 -10.95 0.77 -2.07
N GLU A 14 -10.09 -0.17 -1.66
CA GLU A 14 -8.62 -0.08 -1.79
C GLU A 14 -8.14 0.14 -3.24
N ALA A 15 -8.62 -0.67 -4.17
CA ALA A 15 -8.26 -0.54 -5.58
C ALA A 15 -8.87 0.73 -6.21
N GLY A 16 -10.06 1.13 -5.75
CA GLY A 16 -10.76 2.34 -6.15
C GLY A 16 -9.99 3.60 -5.75
N ALA A 17 -9.43 3.65 -4.54
CA ALA A 17 -8.59 4.75 -4.10
C ALA A 17 -7.38 4.94 -5.01
N SER A 18 -6.69 3.85 -5.37
CA SER A 18 -5.58 3.92 -6.33
C SER A 18 -6.02 4.35 -7.73
N LEU A 19 -7.21 3.96 -8.18
CA LEU A 19 -7.78 4.40 -9.46
C LEU A 19 -8.07 5.90 -9.46
N VAL A 20 -8.67 6.43 -8.40
CA VAL A 20 -8.97 7.86 -8.24
C VAL A 20 -7.69 8.67 -8.17
N ASP A 21 -6.71 8.23 -7.38
CA ASP A 21 -5.37 8.84 -7.30
C ASP A 21 -4.71 8.98 -8.67
N GLN A 22 -4.70 7.90 -9.48
CA GLN A 22 -4.14 7.91 -10.83
C GLN A 22 -4.90 8.85 -11.77
N LYS A 23 -6.23 8.88 -11.67
CA LYS A 23 -7.08 9.73 -12.52
C LYS A 23 -6.91 11.22 -12.23
N LEU A 24 -6.65 11.56 -10.97
CA LEU A 24 -6.43 12.94 -10.50
C LEU A 24 -4.94 13.32 -10.46
N GLN A 25 -4.04 12.40 -10.81
CA GLN A 25 -2.59 12.60 -10.78
C GLN A 25 -2.06 13.07 -9.41
N LEU A 26 -2.68 12.57 -8.33
CA LEU A 26 -2.27 12.89 -6.96
C LEU A 26 -0.94 12.20 -6.63
N ASN A 27 -0.77 10.94 -7.08
CA ASN A 27 0.44 10.15 -6.94
C ASN A 27 0.88 9.95 -5.48
N ILE A 28 -0.09 9.76 -4.58
CA ILE A 28 0.12 9.53 -3.15
C ILE A 28 -0.33 8.14 -2.71
N VAL A 29 -1.23 7.47 -3.44
CA VAL A 29 -1.63 6.07 -3.15
C VAL A 29 -0.65 5.12 -3.83
N PRO A 30 0.10 4.28 -3.08
CA PRO A 30 0.89 3.22 -3.70
C PRO A 30 0.00 2.34 -4.55
N LYS A 31 0.44 2.00 -5.77
CA LYS A 31 -0.40 1.35 -6.77
C LYS A 31 -1.08 0.10 -6.20
N THR A 32 -2.41 0.10 -6.24
CA THR A 32 -3.24 -0.99 -5.71
C THR A 32 -4.18 -1.52 -6.78
N LYS A 33 -4.24 -2.85 -6.93
CA LYS A 33 -5.14 -3.50 -7.89
C LYS A 33 -5.83 -4.71 -7.29
N VAL A 34 -6.96 -5.08 -7.87
CA VAL A 34 -7.62 -6.36 -7.60
C VAL A 34 -6.83 -7.48 -8.27
N VAL A 35 -6.38 -8.46 -7.48
CA VAL A 35 -5.64 -9.62 -7.96
C VAL A 35 -6.25 -10.92 -7.43
N LYS A 36 -5.78 -12.04 -7.98
CA LYS A 36 -6.10 -13.39 -7.50
C LYS A 36 -4.81 -14.10 -7.15
N LEU A 37 -4.62 -14.46 -5.88
CA LEU A 37 -3.42 -15.12 -5.39
C LEU A 37 -3.76 -16.45 -4.71
N VAL A 38 -2.79 -17.36 -4.73
CA VAL A 38 -2.82 -18.63 -4.00
C VAL A 38 -1.58 -18.67 -3.12
N SER A 39 -1.75 -18.97 -1.83
CA SER A 39 -0.63 -19.17 -0.90
C SER A 39 -1.06 -20.08 0.24
N GLU A 40 -0.23 -21.04 0.65
CA GLU A 40 -0.54 -21.93 1.76
C GLU A 40 -0.72 -21.21 3.10
N THR A 41 -0.12 -20.01 3.24
CA THR A 41 -0.22 -19.15 4.42
C THR A 41 -1.57 -18.45 4.54
N PHE A 42 -2.37 -18.37 3.45
CA PHE A 42 -3.70 -17.76 3.52
C PHE A 42 -4.69 -18.63 4.30
N ASN A 43 -5.69 -18.00 4.92
CA ASN A 43 -6.71 -18.70 5.69
C ASN A 43 -7.75 -19.39 4.78
N TYR A 44 -7.63 -20.69 4.58
CA TYR A 44 -8.59 -21.51 3.81
C TYR A 44 -9.44 -22.39 4.72
N LEU A 45 -10.65 -22.73 4.26
CA LEU A 45 -11.48 -23.72 4.93
C LEU A 45 -10.75 -25.07 4.99
N ARG A 46 -10.98 -25.84 6.06
CA ARG A 46 -10.38 -27.18 6.25
C ARG A 46 -10.67 -28.09 5.05
N ILE A 47 -11.89 -28.00 4.51
CA ILE A 47 -12.31 -28.76 3.32
C ILE A 47 -11.49 -28.42 2.07
N ASP A 48 -11.10 -27.16 1.87
CA ASP A 48 -10.31 -26.76 0.69
C ASP A 48 -8.88 -27.27 0.79
N ARG A 49 -8.31 -27.23 2.01
CA ARG A 49 -7.00 -27.81 2.30
C ARG A 49 -6.98 -29.32 2.08
N GLN A 50 -8.00 -30.02 2.59
CA GLN A 50 -8.13 -31.48 2.39
C GLN A 50 -8.33 -31.84 0.93
N LYS A 51 -9.23 -31.15 0.22
CA LYS A 51 -9.44 -31.35 -1.22
C LYS A 51 -8.17 -31.13 -2.04
N SER A 52 -7.40 -30.09 -1.73
CA SER A 52 -6.11 -29.82 -2.38
C SER A 52 -5.14 -30.99 -2.19
N ARG A 53 -4.99 -31.48 -0.95
CA ARG A 53 -4.11 -32.61 -0.62
C ARG A 53 -4.53 -33.89 -1.32
N VAL A 54 -5.82 -34.24 -1.27
CA VAL A 54 -6.34 -35.46 -1.91
C VAL A 54 -6.12 -35.40 -3.43
N LYS A 55 -6.38 -34.25 -4.06
CA LYS A 55 -6.12 -34.08 -5.50
C LYS A 55 -4.64 -34.22 -5.85
N GLN A 56 -3.73 -33.70 -5.02
CA GLN A 56 -2.28 -33.90 -5.20
C GLN A 56 -1.92 -35.38 -5.09
N VAL A 57 -2.37 -36.07 -4.04
CA VAL A 57 -2.10 -37.51 -3.85
C VAL A 57 -2.64 -38.35 -5.01
N VAL A 58 -3.86 -38.07 -5.48
CA VAL A 58 -4.45 -38.79 -6.63
C VAL A 58 -3.71 -38.48 -7.92
N GLN A 59 -3.24 -37.25 -8.12
CA GLN A 59 -2.40 -36.91 -9.27
C GLN A 59 -1.10 -37.72 -9.27
N GLU A 60 -0.45 -37.86 -8.11
CA GLU A 60 0.81 -38.57 -7.94
C GLU A 60 0.65 -40.09 -8.10
N HIS A 61 -0.39 -40.68 -7.51
CA HIS A 61 -0.57 -42.15 -7.47
C HIS A 61 -1.38 -42.70 -8.65
N PHE A 62 -2.29 -41.89 -9.23
CA PHE A 62 -3.18 -42.31 -10.32
C PHE A 62 -3.20 -41.26 -11.43
N PRO A 63 -2.11 -41.12 -12.21
CA PRO A 63 -1.96 -40.02 -13.18
C PRO A 63 -2.95 -40.06 -14.35
N THR A 64 -3.59 -41.21 -14.61
CA THR A 64 -4.70 -41.33 -15.58
C THR A 64 -5.97 -40.64 -15.09
N VAL A 65 -6.27 -40.74 -13.79
CA VAL A 65 -7.41 -40.08 -13.14
C VAL A 65 -7.08 -38.60 -12.89
N GLY A 66 -5.87 -38.33 -12.38
CA GLY A 66 -5.42 -36.98 -12.05
C GLY A 66 -5.42 -36.01 -13.24
N ARG A 67 -5.12 -36.49 -14.46
CA ARG A 67 -5.17 -35.67 -15.69
C ARG A 67 -6.52 -34.99 -15.96
N HIS A 68 -7.60 -35.47 -15.35
CA HIS A 68 -8.93 -34.85 -15.45
C HIS A 68 -9.13 -33.68 -14.47
N PHE A 69 -8.20 -33.44 -13.54
CA PHE A 69 -8.26 -32.31 -12.63
C PHE A 69 -7.77 -31.03 -13.32
N HIS A 70 -8.72 -30.18 -13.72
CA HIS A 70 -8.44 -28.84 -14.26
C HIS A 70 -7.69 -27.90 -13.31
N ARG A 71 -7.64 -28.21 -12.00
CA ARG A 71 -6.89 -27.46 -11.00
C ARG A 71 -6.46 -28.35 -9.86
N ILE A 72 -5.17 -28.31 -9.55
CA ILE A 72 -4.52 -28.93 -8.41
C ILE A 72 -3.99 -27.79 -7.53
N GLY A 73 -4.20 -27.89 -6.22
CA GLY A 73 -3.84 -26.83 -5.27
C GLY A 73 -5.05 -26.09 -4.67
N LEU A 74 -4.75 -25.12 -3.81
CA LEU A 74 -5.73 -24.29 -3.12
C LEU A 74 -6.44 -23.33 -4.09
N PRO A 75 -7.70 -22.94 -3.81
CA PRO A 75 -8.42 -22.00 -4.65
C PRO A 75 -7.79 -20.60 -4.58
N PRO A 76 -7.74 -19.83 -5.69
CA PRO A 76 -7.27 -18.45 -5.66
C PRO A 76 -8.23 -17.57 -4.87
N LYS A 77 -7.67 -16.72 -4.01
CA LYS A 77 -8.40 -15.69 -3.28
C LYS A 77 -8.30 -14.37 -4.01
N ILE A 78 -9.45 -13.72 -4.19
CA ILE A 78 -9.52 -12.35 -4.69
C ILE A 78 -9.24 -11.38 -3.55
N GLY A 79 -8.51 -10.30 -3.83
CA GLY A 79 -8.22 -9.25 -2.86
C GLY A 79 -7.48 -8.09 -3.51
N SER A 80 -7.26 -7.04 -2.73
CA SER A 80 -6.42 -5.91 -3.10
C SER A 80 -4.95 -6.28 -2.89
N PHE A 81 -4.12 -5.83 -3.81
CA PHE A 81 -2.67 -5.95 -3.70
C PHE A 81 -2.06 -4.58 -3.97
N GLN A 82 -1.52 -4.00 -2.91
CA GLN A 82 -0.88 -2.70 -2.88
C GLN A 82 0.63 -2.87 -2.94
N LEU A 83 1.32 -2.03 -3.73
CA LEU A 83 2.78 -1.98 -3.71
C LEU A 83 3.29 -1.49 -2.35
N PHE A 84 4.28 -2.19 -1.82
CA PHE A 84 4.98 -1.78 -0.60
C PHE A 84 5.84 -0.55 -0.86
N VAL A 85 5.85 0.40 0.08
CA VAL A 85 6.69 1.61 0.04
C VAL A 85 7.72 1.56 1.16
N ASP A 86 8.98 1.83 0.81
CA ASP A 86 10.12 1.71 1.72
C ASP A 86 10.56 3.07 2.29
N GLY A 87 11.07 3.05 3.53
CA GLY A 87 11.57 4.25 4.22
C GLY A 87 10.48 5.20 4.74
N TYR A 88 9.22 4.79 4.72
CA TYR A 88 8.09 5.55 5.27
C TYR A 88 7.86 5.23 6.76
N LYS A 89 7.32 6.19 7.50
CA LYS A 89 6.84 6.05 8.89
C LYS A 89 5.45 6.65 9.02
N ASP A 90 4.72 6.25 10.05
CA ASP A 90 3.42 6.82 10.40
C ASP A 90 3.47 8.35 10.44
N ALA A 91 2.42 9.01 9.97
CA ALA A 91 2.40 10.46 9.95
C ALA A 91 2.50 11.05 11.35
N ASP A 92 1.83 10.45 12.35
CA ASP A 92 1.91 10.85 13.76
C ASP A 92 3.37 10.92 14.26
N TYR A 93 4.22 9.96 13.87
CA TYR A 93 5.64 9.95 14.24
C TYR A 93 6.37 11.23 13.77
N TRP A 94 6.15 11.63 12.52
CA TRP A 94 6.81 12.81 11.95
C TRP A 94 6.17 14.12 12.39
N LEU A 95 4.85 14.18 12.49
CA LEU A 95 4.12 15.36 12.93
C LEU A 95 4.56 15.79 14.34
N ARG A 96 4.68 14.85 15.28
CA ARG A 96 5.19 15.13 16.64
C ARG A 96 6.62 15.68 16.64
N ARG A 97 7.47 15.18 15.74
CA ARG A 97 8.85 15.70 15.59
C ARG A 97 8.87 17.11 15.00
N PHE A 98 7.98 17.40 14.05
CA PHE A 98 7.86 18.73 13.46
C PHE A 98 7.30 19.77 14.42
N GLU A 99 6.59 19.38 15.48
CA GLU A 99 6.20 20.28 16.57
C GLU A 99 7.41 20.72 17.40
N THR A 100 8.34 19.81 17.67
CA THR A 100 9.56 20.12 18.43
C THR A 100 10.65 20.77 17.58
N GLU A 101 10.84 20.28 16.35
CA GLU A 101 11.86 20.71 15.41
C GLU A 101 11.22 20.94 14.04
N PRO A 102 10.74 22.17 13.76
CA PRO A 102 10.05 22.47 12.52
C PRO A 102 10.96 22.26 11.31
N PRO A 103 10.47 21.63 10.23
CA PRO A 103 11.27 21.44 9.03
C PRO A 103 11.49 22.81 8.33
N PRO A 104 12.52 22.91 7.45
CA PRO A 104 12.76 24.11 6.66
C PRO A 104 11.51 24.55 5.88
N ALA A 105 11.38 25.87 5.64
CA ALA A 105 10.20 26.44 4.99
C ALA A 105 9.89 25.83 3.60
N SER A 106 10.92 25.44 2.85
CA SER A 106 10.79 24.73 1.57
C SER A 106 10.12 23.36 1.73
N VAL A 107 10.60 22.55 2.67
CA VAL A 107 10.05 21.24 3.01
C VAL A 107 8.63 21.38 3.53
N LYS A 108 8.37 22.36 4.42
CA LYS A 108 7.02 22.62 4.94
C LYS A 108 6.02 22.95 3.82
N LYS A 109 6.44 23.75 2.83
CA LYS A 109 5.61 24.05 1.65
C LYS A 109 5.34 22.81 0.82
N HIS A 110 6.34 21.95 0.60
CA HIS A 110 6.15 20.72 -0.14
C HIS A 110 5.27 19.70 0.60
N PHE A 111 5.44 19.60 1.92
CA PHE A 111 4.57 18.81 2.79
C PHE A 111 3.11 19.26 2.69
N GLN A 112 2.86 20.57 2.77
CA GLN A 112 1.52 21.13 2.63
C GLN A 112 0.87 20.74 1.30
N GLN A 113 1.61 20.79 0.19
CA GLN A 113 1.11 20.37 -1.14
C GLN A 113 0.76 18.87 -1.18
N GLN A 114 1.57 18.02 -0.57
CA GLN A 114 1.30 16.58 -0.46
C GLN A 114 0.08 16.30 0.42
N PHE A 115 -0.05 17.04 1.53
CA PHE A 115 -1.19 16.94 2.44
C PHE A 115 -2.50 17.38 1.78
N GLU A 116 -2.48 18.46 0.98
CA GLU A 116 -3.65 18.90 0.20
C GLU A 116 -4.13 17.82 -0.77
N ARG A 117 -3.22 17.05 -1.38
CA ARG A 117 -3.59 15.90 -2.22
C ARG A 117 -4.27 14.80 -1.41
N LEU A 118 -3.78 14.52 -0.19
CA LEU A 118 -4.43 13.58 0.71
C LEU A 118 -5.85 14.03 1.06
N VAL A 119 -6.03 15.31 1.39
CA VAL A 119 -7.35 15.89 1.68
C VAL A 119 -8.28 15.74 0.49
N VAL A 120 -7.82 16.05 -0.73
CA VAL A 120 -8.63 15.87 -1.96
C VAL A 120 -9.05 14.41 -2.14
N LEU A 121 -8.11 13.47 -2.02
CA LEU A 121 -8.38 12.04 -2.16
C LEU A 121 -9.44 11.57 -1.16
N ASP A 122 -9.21 11.82 0.14
CA ASP A 122 -10.07 11.34 1.20
C ASP A 122 -11.46 12.01 1.17
N TYR A 123 -11.52 13.28 0.75
CA TYR A 123 -12.79 13.97 0.61
C TYR A 123 -13.62 13.43 -0.56
N ILE A 124 -13.00 13.20 -1.72
CA ILE A 124 -13.68 12.66 -2.91
C ILE A 124 -14.18 11.24 -2.66
N ASN A 125 -13.34 10.39 -2.06
CA ASN A 125 -13.72 9.01 -1.75
C ASN A 125 -14.60 8.91 -0.50
N ARG A 126 -14.78 10.01 0.23
CA ARG A 126 -15.43 10.06 1.54
C ARG A 126 -14.87 9.00 2.49
N ASN A 127 -13.54 8.94 2.59
CA ASN A 127 -12.87 7.98 3.45
C ASN A 127 -13.35 8.15 4.90
N THR A 128 -13.83 7.05 5.47
CA THR A 128 -14.41 7.04 6.82
C THR A 128 -13.39 6.68 7.89
N ASP A 129 -12.17 6.27 7.53
CA ASP A 129 -11.18 5.72 8.46
C ASP A 129 -9.75 6.28 8.32
N ARG A 130 -9.62 7.58 8.03
CA ARG A 130 -8.31 8.24 8.01
C ARG A 130 -7.90 8.73 9.40
N GLY A 131 -7.10 7.92 10.10
CA GLY A 131 -6.28 8.34 11.26
C GLY A 131 -4.86 8.76 10.87
N ASN A 132 -4.10 9.36 11.79
CA ASN A 132 -2.69 9.77 11.57
C ASN A 132 -1.68 8.59 11.53
N ASP A 133 -2.15 7.39 11.82
CA ASP A 133 -1.50 6.10 11.66
C ASP A 133 -1.73 5.50 10.26
N ASN A 134 -2.81 5.89 9.57
CA ASN A 134 -3.22 5.33 8.28
C ASN A 134 -2.67 6.10 7.06
N TRP A 135 -1.75 7.03 7.25
CA TRP A 135 -0.98 7.62 6.15
C TRP A 135 0.45 7.82 6.62
N LEU A 136 1.37 7.71 5.67
CA LEU A 136 2.78 7.64 5.97
C LEU A 136 3.50 8.86 5.42
N ILE A 137 4.58 9.24 6.09
CA ILE A 137 5.51 10.27 5.67
C ILE A 137 6.91 9.63 5.54
N LYS A 138 7.56 9.93 4.42
CA LYS A 138 8.99 9.73 4.23
C LYS A 138 9.65 11.11 4.19
N TYR A 139 10.57 11.36 5.13
CA TYR A 139 11.33 12.61 5.18
C TYR A 139 12.83 12.30 5.21
N GLU A 140 13.55 12.87 4.24
CA GLU A 140 15.00 12.81 4.14
C GLU A 140 15.53 14.24 4.32
N PRO A 141 16.24 14.54 5.43
CA PRO A 141 16.78 15.88 5.65
C PRO A 141 17.89 16.18 4.62
N SER A 142 18.15 17.47 4.43
CA SER A 142 19.25 17.90 3.55
C SER A 142 20.57 17.30 4.02
N ASN A 143 21.34 16.72 3.11
CA ASN A 143 22.65 16.17 3.43
C ASN A 143 23.71 16.74 2.49
N VAL A 144 24.91 16.95 3.03
CA VAL A 144 26.08 17.37 2.26
C VAL A 144 26.79 16.09 1.86
N GLU A 145 26.73 15.72 0.58
CA GLU A 145 27.54 14.60 0.09
C GLU A 145 28.98 15.08 -0.09
N PRO A 146 29.98 14.37 0.47
CA PRO A 146 31.37 14.66 0.18
C PRO A 146 31.61 14.42 -1.32
N ASN A 147 32.19 15.42 -1.98
CA ASN A 147 32.56 15.33 -3.38
C ASN A 147 33.90 14.57 -3.44
N ASP A 148 33.95 13.40 -4.08
CA ASP A 148 35.20 12.64 -4.27
C ASP A 148 36.12 13.25 -5.35
N ASN A 149 35.68 14.33 -6.00
CA ASN A 149 36.47 15.11 -6.95
C ASN A 149 37.00 16.37 -6.25
N ASP A 150 38.27 16.73 -6.51
CA ASP A 150 38.98 17.93 -6.03
C ASP A 150 38.38 19.27 -6.53
N GLU A 151 37.05 19.38 -6.62
CA GLU A 151 36.33 20.62 -6.91
C GLU A 151 35.73 21.19 -5.61
N ASP A 152 36.05 22.45 -5.33
CA ASP A 152 35.82 23.21 -4.09
C ASP A 152 34.33 23.49 -3.75
N TRP A 153 33.39 22.84 -4.45
CA TRP A 153 31.94 23.01 -4.26
C TRP A 153 31.29 21.69 -3.85
N SER A 154 30.72 21.63 -2.65
CA SER A 154 29.91 20.51 -2.19
C SER A 154 28.46 20.60 -2.71
N VAL A 155 27.92 19.49 -3.20
CA VAL A 155 26.53 19.44 -3.68
C VAL A 155 25.61 19.20 -2.48
N VAL A 156 24.81 20.22 -2.11
CA VAL A 156 23.79 20.08 -1.06
C VAL A 156 22.53 19.47 -1.68
N LYS A 157 22.17 18.24 -1.29
CA LYS A 157 20.86 17.69 -1.64
C LYS A 157 19.79 18.38 -0.80
N PRO A 158 18.77 19.03 -1.40
CA PRO A 158 17.69 19.62 -0.64
C PRO A 158 16.87 18.53 0.03
N GLY A 159 16.43 18.75 1.28
CA GLY A 159 15.59 17.80 1.98
C GLY A 159 14.29 17.48 1.21
N GLU A 160 13.94 16.21 1.12
CA GLU A 160 12.79 15.70 0.38
C GLU A 160 11.74 15.15 1.35
N ILE A 161 10.46 15.44 1.11
CA ILE A 161 9.34 14.89 1.88
C ILE A 161 8.28 14.31 0.95
N LYS A 162 7.83 13.10 1.23
CA LYS A 162 6.79 12.41 0.46
C LYS A 162 5.73 11.82 1.38
N LEU A 163 4.50 11.80 0.88
CA LEU A 163 3.35 11.22 1.57
C LEU A 163 2.92 9.93 0.86
N ALA A 164 2.49 8.93 1.62
CA ALA A 164 1.83 7.73 1.10
C ALA A 164 0.49 7.50 1.80
N ALA A 165 -0.60 7.46 1.04
CA ALA A 165 -1.94 7.15 1.53
C ALA A 165 -2.17 5.64 1.45
N ILE A 166 -2.16 4.98 2.60
CA ILE A 166 -2.37 3.52 2.74
C ILE A 166 -3.73 3.25 3.40
N ASP A 167 -4.12 1.98 3.53
CA ASP A 167 -5.34 1.56 4.23
C ASP A 167 -6.60 2.36 3.84
N ASN A 168 -7.03 2.17 2.58
CA ASN A 168 -8.16 2.88 1.99
C ASN A 168 -9.41 1.97 1.89
N GLY A 169 -9.45 0.87 2.62
CA GLY A 169 -10.50 -0.15 2.50
C GLY A 169 -11.87 0.25 3.07
N LEU A 170 -11.98 1.42 3.72
CA LEU A 170 -13.19 1.92 4.37
C LEU A 170 -13.60 3.31 3.83
N ALA A 171 -13.55 3.47 2.52
CA ALA A 171 -14.10 4.62 1.79
C ALA A 171 -15.35 4.21 0.98
#